data_AF-A0A969MTY2-F1
#
_entry.id   AF-A0A969MTY2-F1
#
_cell.length_a   1.000
_cell.length_b   1.000
_cell.length_c   1.000
_cell.angle_alpha   90.00
_cell.angle_beta   90.00
_cell.angle_gamma   90.00
#
_symmetry.space_group_name_H-M   'P 1'
#
loop_
_entity.id
_entity.type
_entity.pdbx_description
1 polymer ?
#
loop_
_entity_poly.entity_id
_entity_poly.type
_entity_poly.pdbx_seq_one_letter_code
_entity_poly.pdbx_strand_id
1 'polypeptide(L)'
;ADDINAAAKAYAQAENGIILFGHEAGNDPPCGQLSKPWRLVTDHAGRPNNGVIAVLPHANSRGAADMGVVPDRAPGYRPVEQPGLSAQEMLGGAEGNKVMGMLIADYNDRAQSFTPRALTLYTGIATRSPPR
;
A
#
# COMPACT_ATOMS: atom_id res chain seq x y z
N ALA A 1 17.22 -4.22 26.78
CA ALA A 1 16.81 -5.58 26.35
C ALA A 1 15.66 -6.09 27.21
N ASP A 2 15.71 -5.88 28.53
CA ASP A 2 14.67 -6.33 29.46
C ASP A 2 13.29 -5.74 29.17
N ASP A 3 13.20 -4.45 28.82
CA ASP A 3 11.92 -3.81 28.49
C ASP A 3 11.26 -4.41 27.25
N ILE A 4 12.05 -4.76 26.23
CA ILE A 4 11.55 -5.40 25.01
C ILE A 4 10.99 -6.80 25.35
N ASN A 5 11.73 -7.55 26.17
CA ASN A 5 11.30 -8.87 26.62
C ASN A 5 10.04 -8.79 27.50
N ALA A 6 9.96 -7.78 28.38
CA ALA A 6 8.79 -7.54 29.22
C ALA A 6 7.57 -7.19 28.37
N ALA A 7 7.70 -6.30 27.39
CA ALA A 7 6.62 -5.93 26.47
C ALA A 7 6.16 -7.14 25.64
N ALA A 8 7.09 -7.93 25.10
CA ALA A 8 6.77 -9.13 24.32
C ALA A 8 6.00 -10.17 25.16
N LYS A 9 6.43 -10.41 26.41
CA LYS A 9 5.72 -11.31 27.34
C LYS A 9 4.34 -10.78 27.70
N ALA A 10 4.24 -9.50 28.03
CA ALA A 10 2.97 -8.87 28.38
C ALA A 10 1.96 -8.97 27.22
N TYR A 11 2.40 -8.72 25.99
CA TYR A 11 1.56 -8.90 24.82
C TYR A 11 1.17 -10.37 24.63
N ALA A 12 2.13 -11.30 24.63
CA ALA A 12 1.84 -12.73 24.42
C ALA A 12 0.91 -13.34 25.49
N GLN A 13 0.92 -12.83 26.72
CA GLN A 13 0.07 -13.29 27.83
C GLN A 13 -1.30 -12.60 27.86
N ALA A 14 -1.52 -11.54 27.08
CA ALA A 14 -2.79 -10.85 27.04
C ALA A 14 -3.88 -11.74 26.42
N GLU A 15 -5.07 -11.73 27.02
CA GLU A 15 -6.24 -12.42 26.46
C GLU A 15 -6.65 -11.84 25.09
N ASN A 16 -6.50 -10.51 24.96
CA ASN A 16 -6.81 -9.76 23.75
C ASN A 16 -5.64 -8.83 23.39
N GLY A 17 -5.13 -8.94 22.17
CA GLY A 17 -3.99 -8.17 21.69
C GLY A 17 -4.22 -7.60 20.29
N ILE A 18 -4.13 -6.27 20.15
CA ILE A 18 -4.21 -5.58 18.85
C ILE A 18 -2.90 -4.84 18.58
N ILE A 19 -2.35 -5.05 17.39
CA ILE A 19 -1.20 -4.30 16.87
C ILE A 19 -1.71 -3.30 15.83
N LEU A 20 -1.48 -2.02 16.09
CA LEU A 20 -1.73 -0.95 15.13
C LEU A 20 -0.39 -0.48 14.58
N PHE A 21 -0.29 -0.41 13.26
CA PHE A 21 0.90 0.12 12.61
C PHE A 21 0.52 1.08 11.49
N GLY A 22 1.33 2.13 11.33
CA GLY A 22 1.14 3.17 10.32
C GLY A 22 2.07 3.02 9.12
N HIS A 23 2.12 4.08 8.30
CA HIS A 23 2.90 4.13 7.06
C HIS A 23 4.38 3.79 7.25
N GLU A 24 5.02 4.31 8.30
CA GLU A 24 6.46 4.11 8.57
C GLU A 24 6.82 2.62 8.73
N ALA A 25 6.06 1.91 9.57
CA ALA A 25 6.26 0.48 9.79
C ALA A 25 5.81 -0.38 8.59
N GLY A 26 4.89 0.14 7.77
CA GLY A 26 4.41 -0.55 6.57
C GLY A 26 5.41 -0.51 5.40
N ASN A 27 6.18 0.58 5.28
CA ASN A 27 7.19 0.76 4.23
C ASN A 27 8.54 0.14 4.58
N ASP A 28 8.82 -0.11 5.87
CA ASP A 28 10.01 -0.83 6.29
C ASP A 28 9.84 -2.33 6.00
N PRO A 29 10.62 -2.94 5.08
CA PRO A 29 10.39 -4.32 4.63
C PRO A 29 10.42 -5.36 5.76
N PRO A 30 11.33 -5.29 6.76
CA PRO A 30 11.25 -6.12 7.95
C PRO A 30 9.93 -5.94 8.70
N CYS A 31 9.52 -4.69 9.01
CA CYS A 31 8.30 -4.43 9.77
C CYS A 31 7.01 -4.81 9.05
N GLY A 32 6.92 -4.59 7.73
CA GLY A 32 5.76 -4.98 6.93
C GLY A 32 5.53 -6.50 6.91
N GLN A 33 6.59 -7.29 7.04
CA GLN A 33 6.53 -8.75 7.09
C GLN A 33 6.20 -9.31 8.49
N LEU A 34 6.38 -8.53 9.57
CA LEU A 34 6.14 -8.95 10.95
C LEU A 34 4.67 -9.27 11.26
N SER A 35 3.73 -8.79 10.45
CA SER A 35 2.29 -9.09 10.60
C SER A 35 1.96 -10.60 10.52
N LYS A 36 2.79 -11.39 9.84
CA LYS A 36 2.61 -12.84 9.65
C LYS A 36 3.12 -13.68 10.83
N PRO A 37 4.39 -13.58 11.26
CA PRO A 37 4.91 -14.42 12.35
C PRO A 37 4.20 -14.15 13.69
N TRP A 38 3.78 -12.92 13.98
CA TRP A 38 3.17 -12.59 15.27
C TRP A 38 1.78 -13.19 15.45
N ARG A 39 0.98 -13.23 14.37
CA ARG A 39 -0.33 -13.90 14.37
C ARG A 39 -0.25 -15.40 14.67
N LEU A 40 0.88 -16.05 14.34
CA LEU A 40 1.07 -17.48 14.56
C LEU A 40 1.53 -17.82 15.98
N VAL A 41 2.14 -16.86 16.69
CA VAL A 41 2.79 -17.11 17.98
C VAL A 41 1.88 -16.78 19.18
N THR A 42 0.95 -15.83 19.05
CA THR A 42 0.15 -15.32 20.18
C THR A 42 -1.33 -15.69 20.18
N ASP A 43 -1.82 -16.48 19.22
CA ASP A 43 -3.25 -16.80 19.03
C ASP A 43 -4.20 -15.57 18.94
N HIS A 44 -3.65 -14.40 18.61
CA HIS A 44 -4.43 -13.17 18.46
C HIS A 44 -4.98 -13.00 17.03
N ALA A 45 -5.30 -14.08 16.31
CA ALA A 45 -5.84 -14.01 14.95
C ALA A 45 -7.24 -14.64 14.84
N GLY A 46 -8.14 -14.01 14.09
CA GLY A 46 -9.47 -14.56 13.79
C GLY A 46 -10.50 -14.49 14.93
N ARG A 47 -10.17 -13.82 16.04
CA ARG A 47 -11.02 -13.63 17.22
C ARG A 47 -11.40 -12.15 17.38
N PRO A 48 -12.56 -11.82 17.98
CA PRO A 48 -12.89 -10.44 18.33
C PRO A 48 -11.80 -9.82 19.22
N ASN A 49 -11.59 -8.50 19.10
CA ASN A 49 -10.61 -7.73 19.91
C ASN A 49 -9.14 -8.15 19.75
N ASN A 50 -8.82 -8.86 18.66
CA ASN A 50 -7.49 -9.38 18.40
C ASN A 50 -7.06 -9.07 16.96
N GLY A 51 -5.75 -8.96 16.74
CA GLY A 51 -5.17 -8.99 15.40
C GLY A 51 -4.22 -7.86 15.09
N VAL A 52 -4.07 -7.61 13.80
CA VAL A 52 -3.13 -6.64 13.26
C VAL A 52 -3.88 -5.72 12.32
N ILE A 53 -3.79 -4.42 12.55
CA ILE A 53 -4.51 -3.37 11.82
C ILE A 53 -3.49 -2.41 11.21
N ALA A 54 -3.42 -2.39 9.89
CA ALA A 54 -2.74 -1.36 9.14
C ALA A 54 -3.60 -0.09 9.11
N VAL A 55 -3.10 0.98 9.71
CA VAL A 55 -3.70 2.32 9.64
C VAL A 55 -3.19 2.99 8.38
N LEU A 56 -4.06 3.06 7.38
CA LEU A 56 -3.70 3.62 6.07
C LEU A 56 -3.69 5.15 6.10
N PRO A 57 -2.86 5.80 5.27
CA PRO A 57 -2.60 7.24 5.36
C PRO A 57 -3.80 8.13 4.99
N HIS A 58 -4.69 7.68 4.11
CA HIS A 58 -5.84 8.46 3.63
C HIS A 58 -7.17 7.76 3.88
N ALA A 59 -8.22 8.57 4.06
CA ALA A 59 -9.57 8.14 4.44
C ALA A 59 -10.17 7.03 3.56
N ASN A 60 -9.79 6.98 2.27
CA ASN A 60 -10.29 5.98 1.32
C ASN A 60 -9.17 5.13 0.66
N SER A 61 -7.99 5.03 1.29
CA SER A 61 -6.88 4.25 0.72
C SER A 61 -7.26 2.77 0.53
N ARG A 62 -8.02 2.23 1.50
CA ARG A 62 -8.51 0.84 1.44
C ARG A 62 -9.52 0.68 0.31
N GLY A 63 -10.54 1.55 0.25
CA GLY A 63 -11.57 1.49 -0.77
C GLY A 63 -11.03 1.67 -2.19
N ALA A 64 -10.01 2.53 -2.37
CA ALA A 64 -9.32 2.66 -3.65
C ALA A 64 -8.67 1.32 -4.08
N ALA A 65 -7.98 0.63 -3.16
CA ALA A 65 -7.41 -0.69 -3.43
C ALA A 65 -8.48 -1.77 -3.64
N ASP A 66 -9.59 -1.73 -2.90
CA ASP A 66 -10.72 -2.65 -3.05
C ASP A 66 -11.34 -2.54 -4.45
N MET A 67 -11.35 -1.32 -5.02
CA MET A 67 -11.82 -1.01 -6.37
C MET A 67 -10.74 -1.19 -7.46
N GLY A 68 -9.55 -1.71 -7.12
CA GLY A 68 -8.49 -1.96 -8.09
C GLY A 68 -7.78 -0.71 -8.60
N VAL A 69 -7.79 0.39 -7.82
CA VAL A 69 -7.00 1.61 -8.13
C VAL A 69 -5.53 1.39 -7.74
N VAL A 70 -4.92 0.38 -8.37
CA VAL A 70 -3.58 -0.16 -8.13
C VAL A 70 -3.14 -0.96 -9.36
N PRO A 71 -1.83 -1.09 -9.64
CA PRO A 71 -1.36 -1.60 -10.92
C PRO A 71 -1.48 -3.12 -11.10
N ASP A 72 -1.61 -3.88 -10.01
CA ASP A 72 -1.40 -5.33 -9.96
C ASP A 72 -2.68 -6.14 -9.72
N ARG A 73 -3.82 -5.48 -9.46
CA ARG A 73 -5.06 -6.15 -9.09
C ARG A 73 -6.31 -5.39 -9.54
N ALA A 74 -7.31 -6.15 -9.97
CA ALA A 74 -8.67 -5.72 -10.29
C ALA A 74 -9.54 -5.64 -9.01
N PRO A 75 -10.79 -5.11 -9.11
CA PRO A 75 -11.68 -5.02 -7.96
C PRO A 75 -11.86 -6.36 -7.23
N GLY A 76 -11.86 -6.28 -5.90
CA GLY A 76 -11.89 -7.44 -5.01
C GLY A 76 -10.54 -8.15 -4.87
N TYR A 77 -9.41 -7.43 -5.05
CA TYR A 77 -8.05 -7.96 -4.94
C TYR A 77 -7.73 -9.10 -5.92
N ARG A 78 -8.43 -9.18 -7.05
CA ARG A 78 -8.17 -10.23 -8.05
C ARG A 78 -6.89 -9.89 -8.82
N PRO A 79 -5.85 -10.74 -8.82
CA PRO A 79 -4.64 -10.47 -9.59
C PRO A 79 -4.95 -10.29 -11.08
N VAL A 80 -4.23 -9.39 -11.74
CA VAL A 80 -4.27 -9.27 -13.20
C VAL A 80 -3.07 -10.00 -13.82
N GLU A 81 -3.25 -10.52 -15.04
CA GLU A 81 -2.20 -11.28 -15.73
C GLU A 81 -0.97 -10.42 -16.05
N GLN A 82 -1.18 -9.14 -16.37
CA GLN A 82 -0.13 -8.21 -16.74
C GLN A 82 -0.26 -6.94 -15.89
N PRO A 83 0.53 -6.82 -14.80
CA PRO A 83 0.55 -5.62 -13.99
C PRO A 83 0.95 -4.37 -14.80
N GLY A 84 0.31 -3.26 -14.50
CA GLY A 84 0.67 -1.95 -15.01
C GLY A 84 1.94 -1.39 -14.36
N LEU A 85 2.33 -0.18 -14.79
CA LEU A 85 3.40 0.57 -14.13
C LEU A 85 2.92 1.09 -12.78
N SER A 86 3.80 1.16 -11.79
CA SER A 86 3.58 1.95 -10.58
C SER A 86 3.64 3.45 -10.89
N ALA A 87 3.05 4.27 -10.01
CA ALA A 87 3.11 5.74 -10.15
C ALA A 87 4.58 6.24 -10.20
N GLN A 88 5.47 5.63 -9.41
CA GLN A 88 6.90 5.99 -9.41
C GLN A 88 7.58 5.67 -10.75
N GLU A 89 7.25 4.54 -11.37
CA GLU A 89 7.79 4.18 -12.70
C GLU A 89 7.21 5.07 -13.81
N MET A 90 5.95 5.49 -13.69
CA MET A 90 5.34 6.45 -14.61
C MET A 90 6.03 7.82 -14.53
N LEU A 91 6.32 8.29 -13.31
CA LEU A 91 7.00 9.57 -13.05
C LEU A 91 8.48 9.54 -13.37
N GLY A 92 9.14 8.42 -13.08
CA GLY A 92 10.59 8.23 -13.25
C GLY A 92 11.06 8.17 -14.70
N GLY A 93 10.15 8.12 -15.68
CA GLY A 93 10.47 8.22 -17.10
C GLY A 93 11.51 7.21 -17.56
N ALA A 94 11.43 5.96 -17.07
CA ALA A 94 12.43 4.93 -17.35
C ALA A 94 12.71 4.81 -18.85
N GLU A 95 13.98 4.75 -19.24
CA GLU A 95 14.42 4.58 -20.62
C GLU A 95 13.72 3.35 -21.24
N GLY A 96 12.79 3.60 -22.16
CA GLY A 96 11.95 2.58 -22.81
C GLY A 96 10.46 2.64 -22.49
N ASN A 97 10.06 3.27 -21.38
CA ASN A 97 8.65 3.46 -20.99
C ASN A 97 8.13 4.80 -21.48
N LYS A 98 7.55 4.82 -22.69
CA LYS A 98 6.88 6.02 -23.21
C LYS A 98 5.49 6.16 -22.59
N VAL A 99 5.40 6.68 -21.37
CA VAL A 99 4.14 7.22 -20.84
C VAL A 99 3.85 8.51 -21.62
N MET A 100 2.89 8.42 -22.55
CA MET A 100 2.54 9.53 -23.45
C MET A 100 1.59 10.55 -22.81
N GLY A 101 0.91 10.16 -21.73
CA GLY A 101 -0.01 10.98 -20.98
C GLY A 101 -0.35 10.33 -19.64
N MET A 102 -0.66 11.15 -18.64
CA MET A 102 -0.99 10.69 -17.29
C MET A 102 -2.25 11.41 -16.81
N LEU A 103 -3.24 10.64 -16.36
CA LEU A 103 -4.38 11.18 -15.63
C LEU A 103 -4.06 11.17 -14.14
N ILE A 104 -3.99 12.36 -13.55
CA ILE A 104 -3.85 12.56 -12.12
C ILE A 104 -5.20 13.01 -11.55
N ALA A 105 -5.79 12.23 -10.66
CA ALA A 105 -7.07 12.54 -10.02
C ALA A 105 -6.88 12.70 -8.51
N ASP A 106 -7.29 13.85 -7.98
CA ASP A 106 -7.29 14.18 -6.54
C ASP A 106 -5.95 13.90 -5.83
N TYR A 107 -4.84 14.08 -6.56
CA TYR A 107 -3.49 13.91 -6.06
C TYR A 107 -2.74 15.23 -6.22
N ASN A 108 -2.20 15.75 -5.12
CA ASN A 108 -1.42 16.98 -5.10
C ASN A 108 0.00 16.68 -4.63
N ASP A 109 0.92 16.58 -5.58
CA ASP A 109 2.34 16.34 -5.32
C ASP A 109 3.12 17.61 -4.95
N ARG A 110 2.49 18.80 -4.91
CA ARG A 110 3.22 20.08 -4.75
C ARG A 110 3.95 20.27 -3.41
N ALA A 111 3.88 19.31 -2.49
CA ALA A 111 4.80 19.24 -1.35
C ALA A 111 6.20 18.72 -1.73
N GLN A 112 6.36 18.11 -2.91
CA GLN A 112 7.61 17.61 -3.49
C GLN A 112 7.66 18.04 -4.96
N SER A 113 8.18 19.24 -5.22
CA SER A 113 8.42 19.89 -6.52
C SER A 113 8.20 19.06 -7.81
N PHE A 114 7.00 19.11 -8.39
CA PHE A 114 6.74 18.67 -9.75
C PHE A 114 5.95 19.73 -10.54
N THR A 115 6.47 20.13 -11.71
CA THR A 115 5.81 21.07 -12.62
C THR A 115 5.49 20.36 -13.94
N PRO A 116 4.31 19.76 -14.10
CA PRO A 116 3.94 19.16 -15.37
C PRO A 116 3.66 20.23 -16.43
N ARG A 117 4.27 20.07 -17.61
CA ARG A 117 3.91 20.77 -18.84
C ARG A 117 2.85 19.98 -19.61
N ALA A 118 1.66 19.78 -19.04
CA ALA A 118 0.52 19.27 -19.81
C ALA A 118 -0.82 19.53 -19.10
N LEU A 119 -1.80 19.90 -19.92
CA LEU A 119 -3.15 20.35 -19.64
C LEU A 119 -3.96 19.38 -18.75
N THR A 120 -4.56 19.93 -17.69
CA THR A 120 -5.51 19.28 -16.79
C THR A 120 -6.89 19.13 -17.44
N LEU A 121 -7.38 17.90 -17.69
CA LEU A 121 -8.82 17.56 -17.63
C LEU A 121 -9.10 16.03 -17.66
N TYR A 122 -9.77 15.58 -16.59
CA TYR A 122 -10.78 14.52 -16.37
C TYR A 122 -10.81 13.18 -17.17
N THR A 123 -10.77 12.08 -16.40
CA THR A 123 -11.14 10.67 -16.66
C THR A 123 -10.46 9.89 -17.80
N GLY A 124 -9.94 8.69 -17.48
CA GLY A 124 -9.34 7.74 -18.43
C GLY A 124 -8.13 6.97 -17.89
N ILE A 125 -8.20 5.63 -17.96
CA ILE A 125 -7.16 4.67 -17.54
C ILE A 125 -6.06 4.62 -18.62
N ALA A 126 -4.78 4.69 -18.24
CA ALA A 126 -3.66 4.55 -19.19
C ALA A 126 -3.26 3.07 -19.35
N THR A 127 -3.43 2.51 -20.55
CA THR A 127 -2.96 1.17 -20.91
C THR A 127 -1.64 1.22 -21.68
N ARG A 128 -0.77 0.24 -21.43
CA ARG A 128 0.53 0.05 -22.11
C ARG A 128 0.31 -0.24 -23.60
N SER A 129 1.02 0.44 -24.50
CA SER A 129 0.99 0.12 -25.93
C SER A 129 1.69 -1.22 -26.22
N PRO A 130 1.18 -2.04 -27.15
CA PRO A 130 1.85 -3.27 -27.55
C PRO A 130 3.17 -2.99 -28.31
N PRO A 131 4.15 -3.91 -28.27
CA PRO A 131 5.36 -3.80 -29.06
C PRO A 131 5.04 -3.90 -30.57
N ARG A 132 5.77 -3.11 -31.37
CA ARG A 132 5.70 -3.13 -32.84
C ARG A 132 6.38 -4.36 -33.43
#